data_AF-A0A9E3CNA0-F1
#
_entry.id   AF-A0A9E3CNA0-F1
#
_cell.length_a   1.000
_cell.length_b   1.000
_cell.length_c   1.000
_cell.angle_alpha   90.00
_cell.angle_beta   90.00
_cell.angle_gamma   90.00
#
_symmetry.space_group_name_H-M   'P 1'
#
loop_
_entity.id
_entity.type
_entity.pdbx_description
1 polymer ?
#
loop_
_entity_poly.entity_id
_entity_poly.type
_entity_poly.pdbx_seq_one_letter_code
_entity_poly.pdbx_strand_id
1 'polypeptide(L)'
;MAARIVSILRSVGDGAAEWDDAAAAAKAQAQVADLLWDDDAGSAQGYLTKAWDSAGRVEEPTQGASRFRNTSPRTEARREVILVARKRAPELANRWLEQMAGETKPNEGKQSRGVFDDRSQRSTVLLQLATQSIAADPHAAAELAVESLRDGISFGLQNFLIALQEKDFELAQKVFRAALQRLRGAGLNDPNELLILYSYLYTPGRVTAANLSGERGSSQVAVGRDRPRVTAAAELSPALALEFLRLSADLLTAAPLPVATADPQQTAREQISVIGVLLGKLSRQLPDSAAALQARLQQIQVDAQYAPASTALKPDAPPPPAAGESRAEYEERYVDFLEESASKEPSGLSRNIAYAKAALATDVGGYERGWKIARRIEDDSLRAGVTNWLTYRAALHLAGAGELDRAHELLLKDEDTAQRASCLVVGAQKLLQAKDAVRARQWLEEARFLVKQAEPDESWTAIALGVVAVYGRFDGMIAADALSDAVKLINQSKGALQGDERAPSLRRFSGLPLPDFTYGTDGFGLQSAVGVFKPDQFEEVAGILSRISSPKVRGTALVTLCRSFKKRRDGRGEKSAPPAPEPSAGARERGEQAGHP
;
A
#
# COMPACT_ATOMS: atom_id res chain seq x y z
N MET A 1 12.58 30.12 -18.77
CA MET A 1 12.12 28.96 -17.97
C MET A 1 10.63 29.03 -17.60
N ALA A 2 10.13 30.01 -16.83
CA ALA A 2 8.71 30.02 -16.40
C ALA A 2 7.69 29.98 -17.55
N ALA A 3 7.85 30.84 -18.56
CA ALA A 3 7.01 30.82 -19.77
C ALA A 3 7.10 29.49 -20.54
N ARG A 4 8.27 28.84 -20.52
CA ARG A 4 8.48 27.53 -21.14
C ARG A 4 7.72 26.43 -20.39
N ILE A 5 7.79 26.42 -19.06
CA ILE A 5 7.04 25.47 -18.21
C ILE A 5 5.53 25.59 -18.51
N VAL A 6 5.00 26.81 -18.54
CA VAL A 6 3.59 27.05 -18.88
C VAL A 6 3.24 26.53 -20.28
N SER A 7 4.09 26.81 -21.28
CA SER A 7 3.91 26.32 -22.65
C SER A 7 3.91 24.79 -22.75
N ILE A 8 4.84 24.10 -22.07
CA ILE A 8 4.89 22.63 -22.02
C ILE A 8 3.64 22.08 -21.33
N LEU A 9 3.24 22.63 -20.19
CA LEU A 9 2.05 22.18 -19.45
C LEU A 9 0.77 22.32 -20.27
N ARG A 10 0.58 23.45 -20.98
CA ARG A 10 -0.56 23.62 -21.89
C ARG A 10 -0.55 22.60 -23.02
N SER A 11 0.60 22.41 -23.67
CA SER A 11 0.75 21.40 -24.73
C SER A 11 0.42 19.99 -24.25
N VAL A 12 0.87 19.60 -23.05
CA VAL A 12 0.53 18.30 -22.46
C VAL A 12 -0.96 18.22 -22.11
N GLY A 13 -1.52 19.25 -21.49
CA GLY A 13 -2.93 19.28 -21.09
C GLY A 13 -3.90 19.18 -22.27
N ASP A 14 -3.57 19.84 -23.39
CA ASP A 14 -4.36 19.79 -24.62
C ASP A 14 -4.21 18.43 -25.33
N GLY A 15 -2.98 17.92 -25.45
CA GLY A 15 -2.74 16.61 -26.05
C GLY A 15 -3.25 15.42 -25.23
N ALA A 16 -3.44 15.59 -23.92
CA ALA A 16 -3.93 14.52 -23.04
C ALA A 16 -5.35 14.04 -23.38
N ALA A 17 -6.17 14.89 -24.00
CA ALA A 17 -7.54 14.52 -24.38
C ALA A 17 -7.58 13.39 -25.43
N GLU A 18 -6.52 13.25 -26.21
CA GLU A 18 -6.36 12.30 -27.32
C GLU A 18 -5.69 10.98 -26.90
N TRP A 19 -5.35 10.81 -25.61
CA TRP A 19 -4.71 9.58 -25.15
C TRP A 19 -5.72 8.43 -25.04
N ASP A 20 -5.30 7.23 -25.46
CA ASP A 20 -6.11 6.01 -25.35
C ASP A 20 -6.44 5.65 -23.89
N ASP A 21 -5.57 6.03 -22.95
CA ASP A 21 -5.77 5.80 -21.52
C ASP A 21 -6.41 7.03 -20.84
N ALA A 22 -7.73 6.94 -20.66
CA ALA A 22 -8.53 7.98 -20.02
C ALA A 22 -8.12 8.28 -18.57
N ALA A 23 -7.63 7.29 -17.82
CA ALA A 23 -7.21 7.48 -16.43
C ALA A 23 -5.90 8.27 -16.38
N ALA A 24 -4.97 7.96 -17.27
CA ALA A 24 -3.73 8.71 -17.41
C ALA A 24 -3.99 10.14 -17.90
N ALA A 25 -4.92 10.32 -18.85
CA ALA A 25 -5.35 11.64 -19.33
C ALA A 25 -5.91 12.49 -18.18
N ALA A 26 -6.84 11.94 -17.40
CA ALA A 26 -7.43 12.62 -16.23
C ALA A 26 -6.35 13.05 -15.23
N LYS A 27 -5.43 12.13 -14.88
CA LYS A 27 -4.32 12.43 -13.98
C LYS A 27 -3.44 13.54 -14.53
N ALA A 28 -3.02 13.48 -15.79
CA ALA A 28 -2.17 14.50 -16.39
C ALA A 28 -2.86 15.87 -16.41
N GLN A 29 -4.13 15.94 -16.82
CA GLN A 29 -4.90 17.18 -16.87
C GLN A 29 -5.12 17.80 -15.48
N ALA A 30 -5.42 16.99 -14.46
CA ALA A 30 -5.53 17.48 -13.08
C ALA A 30 -4.20 18.03 -12.56
N GLN A 31 -3.08 17.37 -12.88
CA GLN A 31 -1.76 17.85 -12.49
C GLN A 31 -1.34 19.12 -13.24
N VAL A 32 -1.67 19.23 -14.52
CA VAL A 32 -1.51 20.47 -15.31
C VAL A 32 -2.32 21.60 -14.68
N ALA A 33 -3.58 21.35 -14.31
CA ALA A 33 -4.43 22.33 -13.64
C ALA A 33 -3.81 22.81 -12.31
N ASP A 34 -3.36 21.92 -11.42
CA ASP A 34 -2.75 22.32 -10.15
C ASP A 34 -1.48 23.17 -10.36
N LEU A 35 -0.68 22.83 -11.38
CA LEU A 35 0.57 23.52 -11.70
C LEU A 35 0.35 24.87 -12.41
N LEU A 36 -0.73 25.03 -13.19
CA LEU A 36 -1.02 26.30 -13.87
C LEU A 36 -1.84 27.26 -13.02
N TRP A 37 -2.44 26.82 -11.92
CA TRP A 37 -3.43 27.60 -11.17
C TRP A 37 -2.99 29.02 -10.80
N ASP A 38 -1.77 29.15 -10.27
CA ASP A 38 -1.25 30.44 -9.81
C ASP A 38 -0.80 31.36 -10.96
N ASP A 39 -0.61 30.82 -12.17
CA ASP A 39 -0.19 31.57 -13.36
C ASP A 39 -1.39 31.92 -14.28
N ASP A 40 -2.39 31.04 -14.39
CA ASP A 40 -3.58 31.20 -15.23
C ASP A 40 -4.74 30.32 -14.69
N ALA A 41 -5.49 30.87 -13.73
CA ALA A 41 -6.61 30.17 -13.09
C ALA A 41 -7.73 29.80 -14.08
N GLY A 42 -7.95 30.62 -15.12
CA GLY A 42 -8.99 30.36 -16.13
C GLY A 42 -8.71 29.10 -16.94
N SER A 43 -7.49 29.01 -17.47
CA SER A 43 -7.04 27.81 -18.20
C SER A 43 -6.91 26.61 -17.27
N ALA A 44 -6.43 26.80 -16.04
CA ALA A 44 -6.32 25.74 -15.05
C ALA A 44 -7.69 25.13 -14.69
N GLN A 45 -8.73 25.96 -14.50
CA GLN A 45 -10.09 25.49 -14.31
C GLN A 45 -10.60 24.71 -15.53
N GLY A 46 -10.28 25.17 -16.75
CA GLY A 46 -10.60 24.44 -17.98
C GLY A 46 -9.97 23.05 -18.03
N TYR A 47 -8.68 22.91 -17.70
CA TYR A 47 -8.02 21.60 -17.63
C TYR A 47 -8.58 20.72 -16.51
N LEU A 48 -8.97 21.29 -15.37
CA LEU A 48 -9.57 20.54 -14.28
C LEU A 48 -10.93 19.94 -14.66
N THR A 49 -11.76 20.69 -15.41
CA THR A 49 -13.01 20.17 -15.98
C THR A 49 -12.73 19.06 -17.00
N LYS A 50 -11.78 19.27 -17.93
CA LYS A 50 -11.36 18.20 -18.87
C LYS A 50 -10.89 16.94 -18.14
N ALA A 51 -10.18 17.10 -17.02
CA ALA A 51 -9.73 15.98 -16.20
C ALA A 51 -10.89 15.17 -15.63
N TRP A 52 -11.95 15.85 -15.16
CA TRP A 52 -13.18 15.21 -14.69
C TRP A 52 -13.88 14.43 -15.81
N ASP A 53 -14.00 15.03 -17.00
CA ASP A 53 -14.60 14.38 -18.16
C ASP A 53 -13.80 13.15 -18.61
N SER A 54 -12.47 13.25 -18.64
CA SER A 54 -11.58 12.11 -18.90
C SER A 54 -11.72 11.01 -17.84
N ALA A 55 -11.82 11.37 -16.56
CA ALA A 55 -12.04 10.38 -15.50
C ALA A 55 -13.37 9.66 -15.69
N GLY A 56 -14.42 10.33 -16.19
CA GLY A 56 -15.71 9.72 -16.51
C GLY A 56 -15.66 8.68 -17.65
N ARG A 57 -14.69 8.78 -18.57
CA ARG A 57 -14.49 7.84 -19.68
C ARG A 57 -13.73 6.57 -19.31
N VAL A 58 -13.20 6.47 -18.09
CA VAL A 58 -12.46 5.28 -17.64
C VAL A 58 -13.38 4.08 -17.59
N GLU A 59 -13.01 3.02 -18.30
CA GLU A 59 -13.74 1.74 -18.32
C GLU A 59 -13.54 0.97 -17.01
N GLU A 60 -14.60 0.30 -16.56
CA GLU A 60 -14.52 -0.61 -15.42
C GLU A 60 -14.15 -2.01 -15.95
N PRO A 61 -13.13 -2.67 -15.37
CA PRO A 61 -12.77 -4.03 -15.78
C PRO A 61 -13.95 -4.98 -15.57
N THR A 62 -14.25 -5.82 -16.57
CA THR A 62 -15.29 -6.85 -16.50
C THR A 62 -14.86 -8.11 -15.75
N GLN A 63 -13.59 -8.25 -15.34
CA GLN A 63 -13.05 -9.48 -14.75
C GLN A 63 -12.83 -9.43 -13.24
N GLY A 64 -13.11 -10.57 -12.61
CA GLY A 64 -12.48 -11.04 -11.37
C GLY A 64 -12.60 -10.13 -10.15
N ALA A 65 -13.83 -9.73 -9.80
CA ALA A 65 -14.07 -9.03 -8.55
C ALA A 65 -13.44 -9.77 -7.37
N SER A 66 -12.63 -9.06 -6.57
CA SER A 66 -12.09 -9.61 -5.34
C SER A 66 -13.25 -9.87 -4.38
N ARG A 67 -13.25 -11.05 -3.76
CA ARG A 67 -14.21 -11.39 -2.70
C ARG A 67 -14.26 -10.37 -1.56
N PHE A 68 -13.20 -9.58 -1.37
CA PHE A 68 -13.10 -8.62 -0.28
C PHE A 68 -13.27 -7.16 -0.71
N ARG A 69 -12.66 -6.74 -1.83
CA ARG A 69 -12.68 -5.33 -2.24
C ARG A 69 -12.42 -5.15 -3.72
N ASN A 70 -13.33 -4.49 -4.42
CA ASN A 70 -13.09 -4.02 -5.77
C ASN A 70 -12.55 -2.60 -5.72
N THR A 71 -11.53 -2.34 -6.52
CA THR A 71 -11.02 -0.97 -6.72
C THR A 71 -11.47 -0.54 -8.10
N SER A 72 -12.36 0.44 -8.16
CA SER A 72 -12.83 1.03 -9.42
C SER A 72 -11.75 1.98 -9.97
N PRO A 73 -11.14 1.70 -11.14
CA PRO A 73 -10.15 2.59 -11.73
C PRO A 73 -10.74 3.98 -12.03
N ARG A 74 -12.03 4.04 -12.37
CA ARG A 74 -12.77 5.31 -12.54
C ARG A 74 -12.82 6.12 -11.26
N THR A 75 -13.14 5.47 -10.14
CA THR A 75 -13.22 6.12 -8.82
C THR A 75 -11.85 6.64 -8.39
N GLU A 76 -10.79 5.86 -8.63
CA GLU A 76 -9.41 6.28 -8.37
C GLU A 76 -9.01 7.49 -9.22
N ALA A 77 -9.33 7.51 -10.52
CA ALA A 77 -9.09 8.67 -11.38
C ALA A 77 -9.87 9.91 -10.92
N ARG A 78 -11.16 9.76 -10.58
CA ARG A 78 -11.99 10.85 -10.05
C ARG A 78 -11.46 11.40 -8.73
N ARG A 79 -10.92 10.55 -7.84
CA ARG A 79 -10.27 11.00 -6.59
C ARG A 79 -9.14 11.97 -6.88
N GLU A 80 -8.23 11.63 -7.80
CA GLU A 80 -7.08 12.47 -8.15
C GLU A 80 -7.54 13.86 -8.64
N VAL A 81 -8.62 13.91 -9.44
CA VAL A 81 -9.22 15.18 -9.89
C VAL A 81 -9.82 15.96 -8.72
N ILE A 82 -10.58 15.30 -7.85
CA ILE A 82 -11.21 15.93 -6.68
C ILE A 82 -10.16 16.47 -5.70
N LEU A 83 -9.02 15.80 -5.52
CA LEU A 83 -7.91 16.30 -4.69
C LEU A 83 -7.44 17.67 -5.15
N VAL A 84 -7.19 17.83 -6.45
CA VAL A 84 -6.80 19.11 -7.02
C VAL A 84 -7.94 20.12 -6.91
N ALA A 85 -9.17 19.71 -7.21
CA ALA A 85 -10.33 20.57 -7.15
C ALA A 85 -10.57 21.12 -5.74
N ARG A 86 -10.45 20.32 -4.69
CA ARG A 86 -10.65 20.81 -3.32
C ARG A 86 -9.66 21.89 -2.93
N LYS A 87 -8.40 21.74 -3.36
CA LYS A 87 -7.34 22.72 -3.09
C LYS A 87 -7.53 24.01 -3.87
N ARG A 88 -8.06 23.94 -5.10
CA ARG A 88 -8.01 25.04 -6.07
C ARG A 88 -9.39 25.63 -6.42
N ALA A 89 -10.41 24.79 -6.54
CA ALA A 89 -11.79 25.10 -6.91
C ALA A 89 -12.80 24.30 -6.05
N PRO A 90 -12.98 24.64 -4.77
CA PRO A 90 -13.79 23.86 -3.83
C PRO A 90 -15.25 23.69 -4.29
N GLU A 91 -15.81 24.67 -5.00
CA GLU A 91 -17.16 24.60 -5.56
C GLU A 91 -17.31 23.47 -6.60
N LEU A 92 -16.29 23.27 -7.45
CA LEU A 92 -16.28 22.16 -8.41
C LEU A 92 -16.17 20.82 -7.70
N ALA A 93 -15.32 20.73 -6.68
CA ALA A 93 -15.18 19.50 -5.90
C ALA A 93 -16.50 19.09 -5.24
N ASN A 94 -17.22 20.04 -4.62
CA ASN A 94 -18.52 19.79 -3.99
C ASN A 94 -19.55 19.32 -5.02
N ARG A 95 -19.66 20.02 -6.16
CA ARG A 95 -20.56 19.63 -7.25
C ARG A 95 -20.29 18.22 -7.77
N TRP A 96 -19.02 17.85 -7.92
CA TRP A 96 -18.63 16.53 -8.41
C TRP A 96 -18.82 15.42 -7.38
N LEU A 97 -18.61 15.70 -6.09
CA LEU A 97 -18.96 14.77 -5.01
C LEU A 97 -20.47 14.51 -4.95
N GLU A 98 -21.30 15.53 -5.17
CA GLU A 98 -22.76 15.38 -5.28
C GLU A 98 -23.16 14.58 -6.53
N GLN A 99 -22.51 14.84 -7.67
CA GLN A 99 -22.71 14.04 -8.88
C GLN A 99 -22.41 12.55 -8.62
N MET A 100 -21.29 12.23 -7.95
CA MET A 100 -20.95 10.85 -7.60
C MET A 100 -21.98 10.20 -6.66
N ALA A 101 -22.58 10.96 -5.75
CA ALA A 101 -23.65 10.44 -4.91
C ALA A 101 -24.89 10.07 -5.74
N GLY A 102 -25.26 10.89 -6.74
CA GLY A 102 -26.40 10.65 -7.62
C GLY A 102 -26.21 9.49 -8.60
N GLU A 103 -24.98 9.14 -8.96
CA GLU A 103 -24.66 8.03 -9.88
C GLU A 103 -24.76 6.63 -9.22
N THR A 104 -24.86 6.56 -7.89
CA THR A 104 -24.93 5.29 -7.15
C THR A 104 -26.33 4.68 -7.25
N LYS A 105 -26.64 3.99 -8.36
CA LYS A 105 -27.90 3.25 -8.51
C LYS A 105 -27.92 2.00 -7.62
N PRO A 106 -29.01 1.73 -6.86
CA PRO A 106 -29.09 0.60 -5.94
C PRO A 106 -29.04 -0.81 -6.58
N ASN A 107 -29.31 -0.95 -7.89
CA ASN A 107 -29.67 -2.23 -8.50
C ASN A 107 -28.78 -2.76 -9.64
N GLU A 108 -27.74 -2.05 -10.07
CA GLU A 108 -26.83 -2.57 -11.09
C GLU A 108 -25.61 -3.22 -10.41
N GLY A 109 -25.66 -4.56 -10.28
CA GLY A 109 -24.48 -5.39 -10.05
C GLY A 109 -24.24 -5.98 -8.65
N LYS A 110 -25.26 -6.57 -7.98
CA LYS A 110 -25.04 -7.39 -6.76
C LYS A 110 -24.09 -8.59 -6.97
N GLN A 111 -23.88 -9.05 -8.21
CA GLN A 111 -23.04 -10.22 -8.50
C GLN A 111 -21.53 -9.94 -8.50
N SER A 112 -21.10 -8.68 -8.39
CA SER A 112 -19.67 -8.31 -8.49
C SER A 112 -19.13 -7.58 -7.26
N ARG A 113 -19.90 -7.42 -6.17
CA ARG A 113 -19.50 -6.64 -5.00
C ARG A 113 -18.77 -7.52 -3.98
N GLY A 114 -17.61 -7.05 -3.50
CA GLY A 114 -16.92 -7.69 -2.37
C GLY A 114 -17.68 -7.47 -1.06
N VAL A 115 -17.38 -8.28 -0.03
CA VAL A 115 -18.00 -8.21 1.32
C VAL A 115 -17.97 -6.81 1.95
N PHE A 116 -17.06 -5.94 1.49
CA PHE A 116 -16.87 -4.60 2.03
C PHE A 116 -17.21 -3.46 1.06
N ASP A 117 -17.87 -3.78 -0.06
CA ASP A 117 -18.05 -2.91 -1.24
C ASP A 117 -19.45 -2.26 -1.34
N ASP A 118 -20.24 -2.30 -0.26
CA ASP A 118 -21.63 -1.81 -0.24
C ASP A 118 -21.78 -0.28 -0.09
N ARG A 119 -20.81 0.51 -0.55
CA ARG A 119 -20.78 1.96 -0.29
C ARG A 119 -20.72 2.79 -1.56
N SER A 120 -21.22 4.02 -1.44
CA SER A 120 -21.12 4.97 -2.54
C SER A 120 -19.65 5.25 -2.89
N GLN A 121 -19.39 5.54 -4.16
CA GLN A 121 -18.07 5.99 -4.60
C GLN A 121 -17.65 7.28 -3.87
N ARG A 122 -18.62 8.17 -3.57
CA ARG A 122 -18.39 9.41 -2.81
C ARG A 122 -17.78 9.13 -1.44
N SER A 123 -18.38 8.25 -0.66
CA SER A 123 -17.93 7.95 0.70
C SER A 123 -16.53 7.31 0.71
N THR A 124 -16.24 6.48 -0.30
CA THR A 124 -14.88 5.93 -0.49
C THR A 124 -13.86 7.02 -0.78
N VAL A 125 -14.17 7.94 -1.71
CA VAL A 125 -13.30 9.07 -2.05
C VAL A 125 -13.08 9.96 -0.83
N LEU A 126 -14.14 10.40 -0.15
CA LEU A 126 -14.05 11.27 1.03
C LEU A 126 -13.15 10.67 2.13
N LEU A 127 -13.28 9.39 2.41
CA LEU A 127 -12.46 8.72 3.41
C LEU A 127 -10.99 8.56 2.99
N GLN A 128 -10.73 8.34 1.70
CA GLN A 128 -9.36 8.34 1.17
C GLN A 128 -8.73 9.74 1.28
N LEU A 129 -9.50 10.80 0.96
CA LEU A 129 -9.07 12.20 1.13
C LEU A 129 -8.78 12.51 2.61
N ALA A 130 -9.67 12.08 3.51
CA ALA A 130 -9.50 12.21 4.95
C ALA A 130 -8.16 11.59 5.38
N THR A 131 -7.92 10.34 4.98
CA THR A 131 -6.70 9.58 5.31
C THR A 131 -5.43 10.29 4.84
N GLN A 132 -5.42 10.83 3.62
CA GLN A 132 -4.27 11.56 3.08
C GLN A 132 -4.02 12.90 3.80
N SER A 133 -5.07 13.48 4.40
CA SER A 133 -5.00 14.79 5.04
C SER A 133 -4.59 14.74 6.51
N ILE A 134 -4.61 13.56 7.16
CA ILE A 134 -4.33 13.41 8.61
C ILE A 134 -3.00 14.06 9.01
N ALA A 135 -1.96 13.88 8.20
CA ALA A 135 -0.61 14.38 8.53
C ALA A 135 -0.52 15.91 8.45
N ALA A 136 -1.32 16.54 7.59
CA ALA A 136 -1.28 17.99 7.34
C ALA A 136 -2.28 18.75 8.23
N ASP A 137 -3.51 18.22 8.35
CA ASP A 137 -4.59 18.81 9.13
C ASP A 137 -5.52 17.70 9.68
N PRO A 138 -5.29 17.24 10.93
CA PRO A 138 -6.13 16.23 11.58
C PRO A 138 -7.60 16.65 11.75
N HIS A 139 -7.89 17.95 11.89
CA HIS A 139 -9.25 18.44 12.08
C HIS A 139 -10.04 18.36 10.77
N ALA A 140 -9.49 18.89 9.67
CA ALA A 140 -10.12 18.78 8.35
C ALA A 140 -10.24 17.31 7.91
N ALA A 141 -9.26 16.47 8.25
CA ALA A 141 -9.33 15.03 8.04
C ALA A 141 -10.51 14.39 8.79
N ALA A 142 -10.71 14.75 10.06
CA ALA A 142 -11.84 14.26 10.85
C ALA A 142 -13.19 14.70 10.27
N GLU A 143 -13.33 15.94 9.80
CA GLU A 143 -14.56 16.43 9.17
C GLU A 143 -14.90 15.66 7.90
N LEU A 144 -13.90 15.37 7.06
CA LEU A 144 -14.09 14.56 5.86
C LEU A 144 -14.48 13.13 6.16
N ALA A 145 -13.87 12.55 7.20
CA ALA A 145 -14.25 11.21 7.65
C ALA A 145 -15.69 11.21 8.14
N VAL A 146 -16.14 12.22 8.89
CA VAL A 146 -17.54 12.36 9.30
C VAL A 146 -18.47 12.50 8.08
N GLU A 147 -18.10 13.33 7.11
CA GLU A 147 -18.89 13.49 5.88
C GLU A 147 -18.99 12.17 5.09
N SER A 148 -17.91 11.37 5.08
CA SER A 148 -17.89 10.06 4.43
C SER A 148 -18.85 9.03 5.06
N LEU A 149 -19.34 9.27 6.28
CA LEU A 149 -20.28 8.35 6.94
C LEU A 149 -21.71 8.44 6.36
N ARG A 150 -22.02 9.50 5.60
CA ARG A 150 -23.36 9.76 5.08
C ARG A 150 -23.93 8.59 4.28
N ASP A 151 -23.09 7.88 3.53
CA ASP A 151 -23.51 6.75 2.71
C ASP A 151 -23.10 5.38 3.29
N GLY A 152 -22.52 5.34 4.50
CA GLY A 152 -22.12 4.09 5.19
C GLY A 152 -20.76 4.10 5.86
N ILE A 153 -20.46 3.07 6.64
CA ILE A 153 -19.22 2.98 7.43
C ILE A 153 -18.13 2.25 6.66
N SER A 154 -17.28 2.99 5.94
CA SER A 154 -15.94 2.64 5.40
C SER A 154 -15.20 1.42 5.95
N PHE A 155 -14.81 0.39 5.18
CA PHE A 155 -13.78 -0.59 5.64
C PHE A 155 -12.47 0.12 5.99
N GLY A 156 -12.09 1.12 5.17
CA GLY A 156 -10.95 1.98 5.45
C GLY A 156 -11.08 2.83 6.72
N LEU A 157 -12.25 2.88 7.36
CA LEU A 157 -12.49 3.75 8.50
C LEU A 157 -11.66 3.29 9.70
N GLN A 158 -11.46 1.98 9.88
CA GLN A 158 -10.58 1.50 10.94
C GLN A 158 -9.16 2.06 10.78
N ASN A 159 -8.58 1.97 9.58
CA ASN A 159 -7.24 2.51 9.33
C ASN A 159 -7.17 4.00 9.58
N PHE A 160 -8.19 4.73 9.12
CA PHE A 160 -8.30 6.16 9.36
C PHE A 160 -8.34 6.47 10.86
N LEU A 161 -9.18 5.77 11.63
CA LEU A 161 -9.32 5.97 13.07
C LEU A 161 -8.04 5.61 13.83
N ILE A 162 -7.32 4.55 13.42
CA ILE A 162 -6.01 4.20 13.98
C ILE A 162 -5.00 5.31 13.72
N ALA A 163 -4.87 5.75 12.47
CA ALA A 163 -3.94 6.81 12.09
C ALA A 163 -4.29 8.15 12.74
N LEU A 164 -5.58 8.45 12.91
CA LEU A 164 -6.04 9.64 13.61
C LEU A 164 -5.77 9.51 15.11
N GLN A 165 -5.98 8.35 15.74
CA GLN A 165 -5.68 8.13 17.16
C GLN A 165 -4.19 8.31 17.47
N GLU A 166 -3.29 7.91 16.57
CA GLU A 166 -1.86 8.15 16.72
C GLU A 166 -1.50 9.65 16.77
N LYS A 167 -2.36 10.51 16.21
CA LYS A 167 -2.17 11.97 16.18
C LYS A 167 -2.96 12.69 17.26
N ASP A 168 -4.23 12.36 17.37
CA ASP A 168 -5.21 12.97 18.26
C ASP A 168 -6.33 11.95 18.58
N PHE A 169 -6.29 11.43 19.80
CA PHE A 169 -7.27 10.46 20.28
C PHE A 169 -8.68 11.05 20.44
N GLU A 170 -8.81 12.33 20.80
CA GLU A 170 -10.11 12.97 20.99
C GLU A 170 -10.83 13.16 19.64
N LEU A 171 -10.08 13.52 18.59
CA LEU A 171 -10.62 13.56 17.23
C LEU A 171 -11.03 12.17 16.74
N ALA A 172 -10.25 11.13 17.02
CA ALA A 172 -10.62 9.76 16.68
C ALA A 172 -11.93 9.34 17.38
N GLN A 173 -12.09 9.66 18.67
CA GLN A 173 -13.33 9.42 19.40
C GLN A 173 -14.51 10.21 18.80
N LYS A 174 -14.31 11.47 18.38
CA LYS A 174 -15.35 12.28 17.73
C LYS A 174 -15.86 11.62 16.45
N VAL A 175 -14.95 11.16 15.59
CA VAL A 175 -15.29 10.45 14.34
C VAL A 175 -15.98 9.12 14.65
N PHE A 176 -15.49 8.36 15.63
CA PHE A 176 -16.12 7.11 16.04
C PHE A 176 -17.55 7.32 16.55
N ARG A 177 -17.78 8.33 17.41
CA ARG A 177 -19.13 8.69 17.88
C ARG A 177 -20.03 9.12 16.73
N ALA A 178 -19.52 9.84 15.73
CA ALA A 178 -20.29 10.17 14.54
C ALA A 178 -20.75 8.91 13.77
N ALA A 179 -19.91 7.87 13.71
CA ALA A 179 -20.29 6.58 13.12
C ALA A 179 -21.40 5.88 13.94
N LEU A 180 -21.33 5.92 15.27
CA LEU A 180 -22.41 5.43 16.14
C LEU A 180 -23.71 6.22 15.92
N GLN A 181 -23.64 7.55 15.81
CA GLN A 181 -24.81 8.39 15.55
C GLN A 181 -25.45 8.08 14.20
N ARG A 182 -24.64 7.85 13.16
CA ARG A 182 -25.15 7.39 11.86
C ARG A 182 -25.89 6.07 11.99
N LEU A 183 -25.34 5.09 12.70
CA LEU A 183 -26.00 3.80 12.90
C LEU A 183 -27.31 3.93 13.68
N ARG A 184 -27.39 4.84 14.66
CA ARG A 184 -28.65 5.15 15.37
C ARG A 184 -29.72 5.75 14.45
N GLY A 185 -29.33 6.69 13.59
CA GLY A 185 -30.27 7.41 12.73
C GLY A 185 -30.72 6.63 11.50
N ALA A 186 -29.79 5.95 10.83
CA ALA A 186 -30.03 5.23 9.57
C ALA A 186 -30.31 3.74 9.75
N GLY A 187 -30.02 3.17 10.92
CA GLY A 187 -30.13 1.73 11.18
C GLY A 187 -28.92 0.93 10.69
N LEU A 188 -29.02 -0.39 10.81
CA LEU A 188 -28.00 -1.35 10.39
C LEU A 188 -28.33 -1.87 8.98
N ASN A 189 -27.68 -1.31 7.96
CA ASN A 189 -27.83 -1.75 6.58
C ASN A 189 -26.99 -3.00 6.28
N ASP A 190 -25.78 -3.06 6.83
CA ASP A 190 -24.84 -4.18 6.70
C ASP A 190 -24.26 -4.51 8.09
N PRO A 191 -24.47 -5.73 8.62
CA PRO A 191 -23.88 -6.16 9.89
C PRO A 191 -22.36 -6.00 9.99
N ASN A 192 -21.63 -6.06 8.87
CA ASN A 192 -20.17 -5.90 8.85
C ASN A 192 -19.70 -4.49 9.23
N GLU A 193 -20.57 -3.47 9.15
CA GLU A 193 -20.27 -2.12 9.66
C GLU A 193 -19.89 -2.15 11.15
N LEU A 194 -20.53 -3.03 11.94
CA LEU A 194 -20.21 -3.22 13.35
C LEU A 194 -18.85 -3.88 13.56
N LEU A 195 -18.45 -4.79 12.66
CA LEU A 195 -17.15 -5.46 12.75
C LEU A 195 -15.99 -4.51 12.49
N ILE A 196 -16.16 -3.51 11.61
CA ILE A 196 -15.16 -2.47 11.37
C ILE A 196 -14.93 -1.64 12.64
N LEU A 197 -16.02 -1.20 13.29
CA LEU A 197 -15.95 -0.43 14.53
C LEU A 197 -15.41 -1.28 15.71
N TYR A 198 -15.84 -2.53 15.83
CA TYR A 198 -15.32 -3.49 16.80
C TYR A 198 -13.80 -3.65 16.65
N SER A 199 -13.34 -3.78 15.40
CA SER A 199 -11.94 -4.00 15.07
C SER A 199 -11.08 -2.82 15.49
N TYR A 200 -11.54 -1.57 15.32
CA TYR A 200 -10.86 -0.39 15.87
C TYR A 200 -10.78 -0.42 17.41
N LEU A 201 -11.90 -0.74 18.08
CA LEU A 201 -11.99 -0.70 19.54
C LEU A 201 -11.13 -1.76 20.24
N TYR A 202 -11.13 -2.99 19.72
CA TYR A 202 -10.60 -4.16 20.44
C TYR A 202 -9.42 -4.85 19.78
N THR A 203 -9.26 -4.73 18.46
CA THR A 203 -8.22 -5.43 17.70
C THR A 203 -7.60 -4.52 16.62
N PRO A 204 -6.99 -3.39 17.00
CA PRO A 204 -6.45 -2.44 16.03
C PRO A 204 -5.48 -3.15 15.07
N GLY A 205 -5.67 -2.91 13.75
CA GLY A 205 -4.85 -3.50 12.68
C GLY A 205 -5.34 -4.86 12.17
N ARG A 206 -6.48 -5.35 12.67
CA ARG A 206 -7.14 -6.55 12.15
C ARG A 206 -8.63 -6.27 11.97
N VAL A 207 -9.14 -6.41 10.75
CA VAL A 207 -10.60 -6.44 10.51
C VAL A 207 -11.07 -7.87 10.54
N THR A 208 -12.13 -8.11 11.29
CA THR A 208 -12.86 -9.38 11.23
C THR A 208 -13.99 -9.26 10.19
N ALA A 209 -14.12 -10.24 9.31
CA ALA A 209 -15.13 -10.32 8.26
C ALA A 209 -15.97 -11.59 8.45
N ALA A 210 -17.23 -11.57 8.01
CA ALA A 210 -18.00 -12.81 7.90
C ALA A 210 -17.33 -13.79 6.92
N ASN A 211 -17.26 -15.08 7.27
CA ASN A 211 -16.78 -16.08 6.34
C ASN A 211 -17.85 -16.39 5.28
N LEU A 212 -17.52 -16.20 4.00
CA LEU A 212 -18.43 -16.48 2.88
C LEU A 212 -18.22 -17.87 2.26
N SER A 213 -17.10 -18.56 2.52
CA SER A 213 -17.02 -19.99 2.21
C SER A 213 -17.97 -20.73 3.17
N GLY A 214 -18.59 -21.84 2.76
CA GLY A 214 -19.65 -22.54 3.52
C GLY A 214 -19.28 -23.09 4.91
N GLU A 215 -18.22 -22.59 5.54
CA GLU A 215 -17.74 -22.93 6.88
C GLU A 215 -18.18 -21.88 7.91
N ARG A 216 -18.53 -22.32 9.12
CA ARG A 216 -18.82 -21.40 10.24
C ARG A 216 -17.55 -20.68 10.67
N GLY A 217 -17.58 -19.36 10.75
CA GLY A 217 -16.50 -18.58 11.35
C GLY A 217 -16.41 -17.16 10.82
N SER A 218 -15.40 -16.45 11.32
CA SER A 218 -15.03 -15.13 10.82
C SER A 218 -13.64 -15.18 10.21
N SER A 219 -13.45 -14.55 9.05
CA SER A 219 -12.12 -14.37 8.48
C SER A 219 -11.47 -13.13 9.06
N GLN A 220 -10.25 -13.23 9.60
CA GLN A 220 -9.46 -12.06 9.98
C GLN A 220 -8.60 -11.61 8.81
N VAL A 221 -8.72 -10.34 8.44
CA VAL A 221 -7.90 -9.67 7.44
C VAL A 221 -7.02 -8.67 8.18
N ALA A 222 -5.69 -8.83 8.08
CA ALA A 222 -4.77 -7.82 8.57
C ALA A 222 -4.96 -6.53 7.77
N VAL A 223 -4.96 -5.38 8.45
CA VAL A 223 -5.10 -4.08 7.80
C VAL A 223 -3.87 -3.24 8.10
N GLY A 224 -3.05 -3.02 7.07
CA GLY A 224 -1.73 -2.41 7.19
C GLY A 224 -0.58 -3.43 7.26
N ARG A 225 0.67 -2.97 7.11
CA ARG A 225 1.88 -3.81 7.16
C ARG A 225 2.41 -4.05 8.56
N ASP A 226 2.25 -3.05 9.43
CA ASP A 226 2.70 -3.10 10.82
C ASP A 226 1.52 -3.33 11.76
N ARG A 227 1.71 -4.12 12.82
CA ARG A 227 0.76 -4.08 13.94
C ARG A 227 0.73 -2.64 14.44
N PRO A 228 -0.44 -1.99 14.51
CA PRO A 228 -0.52 -0.63 15.02
C PRO A 228 0.13 -0.59 16.40
N ARG A 229 0.98 0.42 16.64
CA ARG A 229 1.59 0.64 17.96
C ARG A 229 0.62 1.39 18.90
N VAL A 230 -0.66 1.42 18.57
CA VAL A 230 -1.68 2.05 19.40
C VAL A 230 -2.30 1.05 20.36
N THR A 231 -2.50 1.51 21.59
CA THR A 231 -3.35 0.84 22.56
C THR A 231 -4.78 0.75 22.02
N ALA A 232 -5.45 -0.38 22.28
CA ALA A 232 -6.83 -0.57 21.86
C ALA A 232 -7.73 0.54 22.43
N ALA A 233 -8.56 1.17 21.59
CA ALA A 233 -9.36 2.31 22.02
C ALA A 233 -10.35 1.97 23.15
N ALA A 234 -10.77 0.70 23.27
CA ALA A 234 -11.57 0.22 24.38
C ALA A 234 -10.85 0.24 25.74
N GLU A 235 -9.51 0.14 25.75
CA GLU A 235 -8.72 0.27 26.97
C GLU A 235 -8.56 1.74 27.37
N LEU A 236 -8.43 2.63 26.37
CA LEU A 236 -8.31 4.07 26.58
C LEU A 236 -9.65 4.74 26.95
N SER A 237 -10.76 4.24 26.40
CA SER A 237 -12.11 4.76 26.67
C SER A 237 -13.13 3.63 26.87
N PRO A 238 -13.20 3.05 28.09
CA PRO A 238 -14.16 2.01 28.41
C PRO A 238 -15.63 2.44 28.24
N ALA A 239 -15.92 3.72 28.46
CA ALA A 239 -17.26 4.28 28.27
C ALA A 239 -17.70 4.22 26.79
N LEU A 240 -16.79 4.55 25.86
CA LEU A 240 -17.06 4.47 24.42
C LEU A 240 -17.26 3.02 23.96
N ALA A 241 -16.47 2.10 24.52
CA ALA A 241 -16.61 0.68 24.25
C ALA A 241 -17.97 0.13 24.70
N LEU A 242 -18.45 0.55 25.88
CA LEU A 242 -19.77 0.18 26.39
C LEU A 242 -20.90 0.78 25.55
N GLU A 243 -20.76 2.03 25.12
CA GLU A 243 -21.72 2.70 24.22
C GLU A 243 -21.87 1.93 22.90
N PHE A 244 -20.75 1.53 22.30
CA PHE A 244 -20.74 0.69 21.09
C PHE A 244 -21.40 -0.67 21.31
N LEU A 245 -21.08 -1.36 22.41
CA LEU A 245 -21.62 -2.68 22.70
C LEU A 245 -23.14 -2.67 22.88
N ARG A 246 -23.68 -1.67 23.60
CA ARG A 246 -25.13 -1.49 23.76
C ARG A 246 -25.81 -1.27 22.42
N LEU A 247 -25.32 -0.29 21.65
CA LEU A 247 -25.89 0.02 20.33
C LEU A 247 -25.84 -1.19 19.39
N SER A 248 -24.73 -1.93 19.39
CA SER A 248 -24.57 -3.12 18.55
C SER A 248 -25.57 -4.21 18.91
N ALA A 249 -25.81 -4.44 20.20
CA ALA A 249 -26.80 -5.40 20.65
C ALA A 249 -28.21 -4.98 20.24
N ASP A 250 -28.57 -3.72 20.47
CA ASP A 250 -29.89 -3.18 20.12
C ASP A 250 -30.16 -3.30 18.61
N LEU A 251 -29.18 -2.93 17.77
CA LEU A 251 -29.29 -3.02 16.32
C LEU A 251 -29.40 -4.46 15.81
N LEU A 252 -28.62 -5.40 16.36
CA LEU A 252 -28.65 -6.80 15.94
C LEU A 252 -29.92 -7.53 16.39
N THR A 253 -30.46 -7.17 17.56
CA THR A 253 -31.74 -7.69 18.05
C THR A 253 -32.89 -7.14 17.22
N ALA A 254 -32.83 -5.88 16.81
CA ALA A 254 -33.85 -5.23 15.99
C ALA A 254 -33.74 -5.52 14.48
N ALA A 255 -32.62 -6.08 14.01
CA ALA A 255 -32.41 -6.41 12.61
C ALA A 255 -33.50 -7.38 12.08
N PRO A 256 -33.84 -7.36 10.79
CA PRO A 256 -34.76 -8.34 10.21
C PRO A 256 -34.19 -9.76 10.32
N LEU A 257 -35.09 -10.74 10.45
CA LEU A 257 -34.71 -12.14 10.34
C LEU A 257 -34.27 -12.44 8.90
N PRO A 258 -33.30 -13.34 8.69
CA PRO A 258 -32.76 -13.62 7.36
C PRO A 258 -33.82 -13.98 6.31
N VAL A 259 -34.85 -14.76 6.66
CA VAL A 259 -35.96 -15.09 5.74
C VAL A 259 -36.69 -13.87 5.16
N ALA A 260 -36.66 -12.74 5.86
CA ALA A 260 -37.30 -11.50 5.43
C ALA A 260 -36.40 -10.64 4.55
N THR A 261 -35.18 -11.07 4.22
CA THR A 261 -34.23 -10.30 3.40
C THR A 261 -34.11 -10.87 1.97
N ALA A 262 -33.53 -10.07 1.08
CA ALA A 262 -33.31 -10.45 -0.31
C ALA A 262 -32.32 -11.61 -0.49
N ASP A 263 -31.39 -11.81 0.46
CA ASP A 263 -30.47 -12.94 0.52
C ASP A 263 -30.40 -13.50 1.95
N PRO A 264 -31.28 -14.45 2.29
CA PRO A 264 -31.34 -15.03 3.63
C PRO A 264 -30.06 -15.74 4.04
N GLN A 265 -29.37 -16.43 3.12
CA GLN A 265 -28.17 -17.21 3.47
C GLN A 265 -26.98 -16.32 3.75
N GLN A 266 -26.79 -15.26 2.97
CA GLN A 266 -25.73 -14.28 3.21
C GLN A 266 -26.01 -13.50 4.50
N THR A 267 -27.23 -13.00 4.67
CA THR A 267 -27.65 -12.24 5.86
C THR A 267 -27.42 -13.03 7.14
N ALA A 268 -27.80 -14.32 7.13
CA ALA A 268 -27.61 -15.17 8.29
C ALA A 268 -26.13 -15.44 8.60
N ARG A 269 -25.25 -15.60 7.59
CA ARG A 269 -23.79 -15.76 7.80
C ARG A 269 -23.17 -14.52 8.42
N GLU A 270 -23.56 -13.34 7.94
CA GLU A 270 -23.08 -12.05 8.42
C GLU A 270 -23.52 -11.83 9.87
N GLN A 271 -24.82 -11.99 10.15
CA GLN A 271 -25.36 -11.83 11.51
C GLN A 271 -24.75 -12.83 12.50
N ILE A 272 -24.62 -14.12 12.13
CA ILE A 272 -23.97 -15.14 12.96
C ILE A 272 -22.52 -14.75 13.29
N SER A 273 -21.77 -14.29 12.28
CA SER A 273 -20.37 -13.90 12.45
C SER A 273 -20.23 -12.71 13.39
N VAL A 274 -21.05 -11.68 13.20
CA VAL A 274 -21.02 -10.46 14.02
C VAL A 274 -21.42 -10.75 15.46
N ILE A 275 -22.50 -11.50 15.67
CA ILE A 275 -22.94 -11.92 17.00
C ILE A 275 -21.84 -12.74 17.68
N GLY A 276 -21.25 -13.71 16.98
CA GLY A 276 -20.18 -14.55 17.52
C GLY A 276 -18.97 -13.77 18.04
N VAL A 277 -18.56 -12.72 17.31
CA VAL A 277 -17.45 -11.84 17.70
C VAL A 277 -17.80 -10.98 18.92
N LEU A 278 -19.02 -10.43 18.97
CA LEU A 278 -19.46 -9.54 20.05
C LEU A 278 -19.77 -10.27 21.37
N LEU A 279 -20.26 -11.51 21.30
CA LEU A 279 -20.71 -12.27 22.48
C LEU A 279 -19.64 -12.38 23.57
N GLY A 280 -18.36 -12.55 23.20
CA GLY A 280 -17.28 -12.66 24.18
C GLY A 280 -17.10 -11.40 25.04
N LYS A 281 -17.32 -10.21 24.48
CA LYS A 281 -17.25 -8.93 25.20
C LYS A 281 -18.56 -8.62 25.92
N LEU A 282 -19.69 -8.87 25.26
CA LEU A 282 -21.03 -8.66 25.84
C LEU A 282 -21.26 -9.51 27.08
N SER A 283 -20.87 -10.79 27.07
CA SER A 283 -21.08 -11.68 28.23
C SER A 283 -20.39 -11.20 29.50
N ARG A 284 -19.32 -10.39 29.37
CA ARG A 284 -18.58 -9.83 30.51
C ARG A 284 -19.14 -8.49 30.98
N GLN A 285 -19.64 -7.65 30.07
CA GLN A 285 -20.00 -6.26 30.37
C GLN A 285 -21.51 -5.98 30.38
N LEU A 286 -22.29 -6.77 29.64
CA LEU A 286 -23.73 -6.61 29.39
C LEU A 286 -24.42 -8.00 29.28
N PRO A 287 -24.53 -8.75 30.40
CA PRO A 287 -25.02 -10.14 30.38
C PRO A 287 -26.44 -10.28 29.84
N ASP A 288 -27.34 -9.34 30.14
CA ASP A 288 -28.72 -9.37 29.65
C ASP A 288 -28.79 -9.23 28.11
N SER A 289 -28.01 -8.30 27.55
CA SER A 289 -27.86 -8.14 26.10
C SER A 289 -27.22 -9.37 25.46
N ALA A 290 -26.26 -10.01 26.13
CA ALA A 290 -25.64 -11.24 25.65
C ALA A 290 -26.67 -12.39 25.57
N ALA A 291 -27.53 -12.54 26.58
CA ALA A 291 -28.61 -13.53 26.58
C ALA A 291 -29.62 -13.26 25.45
N ALA A 292 -30.00 -12.00 25.23
CA ALA A 292 -30.89 -11.61 24.13
C ALA A 292 -30.29 -11.95 22.76
N LEU A 293 -28.99 -11.67 22.54
CA LEU A 293 -28.32 -12.03 21.30
C LEU A 293 -28.11 -13.55 21.12
N GLN A 294 -27.92 -14.30 22.21
CA GLN A 294 -27.88 -15.77 22.15
C GLN A 294 -29.23 -16.33 21.70
N ALA A 295 -30.34 -15.82 22.26
CA ALA A 295 -31.68 -16.19 21.81
C ALA A 295 -31.90 -15.84 20.33
N ARG A 296 -31.43 -14.66 19.91
CA ARG A 296 -31.48 -14.23 18.50
C ARG A 296 -30.66 -15.15 17.58
N LEU A 297 -29.48 -15.57 18.01
CA LEU A 297 -28.63 -16.49 17.26
C LEU A 297 -29.34 -17.84 17.02
N GLN A 298 -30.04 -18.36 18.03
CA GLN A 298 -30.83 -19.59 17.89
C GLN A 298 -31.97 -19.41 16.87
N GLN A 299 -32.67 -18.27 16.91
CA GLN A 299 -33.70 -17.95 15.91
C GLN A 299 -33.14 -17.94 14.49
N ILE A 300 -31.99 -17.28 14.27
CA ILE A 300 -31.31 -17.23 12.97
C ILE A 300 -30.89 -18.63 12.49
N GLN A 301 -30.41 -19.48 13.39
CA GLN A 301 -29.97 -20.84 13.05
C GLN A 301 -31.13 -21.75 12.62
N VAL A 302 -32.28 -21.62 13.28
CA VAL A 302 -33.51 -22.35 12.92
C VAL A 302 -34.06 -21.84 11.58
N ASP A 303 -34.04 -20.52 11.38
CA ASP A 303 -34.55 -19.85 10.18
C ASP A 303 -33.74 -20.18 8.91
N ALA A 304 -32.41 -20.20 9.01
CA ALA A 304 -31.51 -20.35 7.86
C ALA A 304 -31.20 -21.80 7.45
N GLN A 305 -31.72 -22.81 8.16
CA GLN A 305 -31.51 -24.25 7.88
C GLN A 305 -30.03 -24.65 7.61
N TYR A 306 -29.07 -24.09 8.34
CA TYR A 306 -27.65 -24.45 8.13
C TYR A 306 -27.39 -25.93 8.44
N ALA A 307 -26.79 -26.65 7.49
CA ALA A 307 -26.14 -27.92 7.80
C ALA A 307 -25.06 -27.70 8.90
N PRO A 308 -24.95 -28.59 9.90
CA PRO A 308 -23.90 -28.49 10.90
C PRO A 308 -22.54 -28.72 10.23
N ALA A 309 -21.72 -27.67 10.11
CA ALA A 309 -20.34 -27.79 9.62
C ALA A 309 -19.43 -28.41 10.70
N SER A 310 -18.61 -29.38 10.28
CA SER A 310 -17.66 -30.12 11.09
C SER A 310 -16.54 -29.24 11.66
N THR A 311 -16.36 -29.27 12.98
CA THR A 311 -15.29 -28.60 13.75
C THR A 311 -13.96 -29.37 13.76
N ALA A 312 -13.56 -30.00 12.65
CA ALA A 312 -12.27 -30.69 12.58
C ALA A 312 -11.14 -29.71 12.21
N LEU A 313 -10.31 -29.35 13.19
CA LEU A 313 -9.01 -28.71 12.92
C LEU A 313 -8.17 -29.65 12.05
N LYS A 314 -7.64 -29.13 10.93
CA LYS A 314 -6.69 -29.87 10.10
C LYS A 314 -5.36 -30.09 10.84
N PRO A 315 -4.68 -31.25 10.68
CA PRO A 315 -3.41 -31.56 11.35
C PRO A 315 -2.21 -30.68 10.95
N ASP A 316 -2.26 -29.98 9.82
CA ASP A 316 -1.11 -29.26 9.24
C ASP A 316 -1.06 -27.76 9.59
N ALA A 317 -1.70 -27.36 10.68
CA ALA A 317 -1.62 -25.98 11.15
C ALA A 317 -0.23 -25.71 11.76
N PRO A 318 0.40 -24.56 11.44
CA PRO A 318 1.66 -24.20 12.07
C PRO A 318 1.52 -24.18 13.60
N PRO A 319 2.55 -24.63 14.35
CA PRO A 319 2.49 -24.64 15.81
C PRO A 319 2.30 -23.20 16.31
N PRO A 320 1.48 -22.96 17.34
CA PRO A 320 1.36 -21.63 17.92
C PRO A 320 2.68 -21.22 18.61
N PRO A 321 2.95 -19.90 18.75
CA PRO A 321 4.07 -19.40 19.54
C PRO A 321 4.01 -19.93 20.97
N ALA A 322 5.13 -20.43 21.48
CA ALA A 322 5.21 -20.90 22.86
C ALA A 322 5.22 -19.70 23.84
N ALA A 323 4.74 -19.91 25.06
CA ALA A 323 4.72 -18.85 26.07
C ALA A 323 6.14 -18.40 26.40
N GLY A 324 6.44 -17.11 26.18
CA GLY A 324 7.77 -16.52 26.40
C GLY A 324 8.76 -16.71 25.25
N GLU A 325 8.38 -17.38 24.17
CA GLU A 325 9.22 -17.54 22.97
C GLU A 325 9.40 -16.20 22.27
N SER A 326 10.65 -15.86 21.94
CA SER A 326 10.95 -14.69 21.15
C SER A 326 10.52 -14.90 19.69
N ARG A 327 10.32 -13.80 18.97
CA ARG A 327 9.91 -13.87 17.56
C ARG A 327 10.90 -14.62 16.69
N ALA A 328 12.20 -14.40 16.90
CA ALA A 328 13.25 -15.05 16.12
C ALA A 328 13.26 -16.57 16.36
N GLU A 329 13.08 -17.01 17.60
CA GLU A 329 12.98 -18.43 17.94
C GLU A 329 11.76 -19.09 17.28
N TYR A 330 10.61 -18.40 17.29
CA TYR A 330 9.41 -18.89 16.61
C TYR A 330 9.61 -19.01 15.09
N GLU A 331 10.24 -18.01 14.47
CA GLU A 331 10.51 -18.00 13.02
C GLU A 331 11.45 -19.16 12.63
N GLU A 332 12.50 -19.41 13.41
CA GLU A 332 13.39 -20.57 13.19
C GLU A 332 12.66 -21.91 13.36
N ARG A 333 11.85 -22.07 14.41
CA ARG A 333 11.03 -23.27 14.63
C ARG A 333 9.99 -23.48 13.53
N TYR A 334 9.46 -22.39 12.97
CA TYR A 334 8.55 -22.45 11.84
C TYR A 334 9.26 -22.91 10.57
N VAL A 335 10.50 -22.47 10.31
CA VAL A 335 11.32 -22.97 9.20
C VAL A 335 11.62 -24.47 9.38
N ASP A 336 11.99 -24.91 10.58
CA ASP A 336 12.21 -26.33 10.90
C ASP A 336 10.97 -27.17 10.59
N PHE A 337 9.79 -26.70 11.02
CA PHE A 337 8.51 -27.35 10.74
C PHE A 337 8.26 -27.46 9.23
N LEU A 338 8.44 -26.38 8.47
CA LEU A 338 8.25 -26.39 7.02
C LEU A 338 9.23 -27.32 6.30
N GLU A 339 10.48 -27.35 6.74
CA GLU A 339 11.51 -28.24 6.18
C GLU A 339 11.21 -29.71 6.48
N GLU A 340 10.79 -30.02 7.69
CA GLU A 340 10.38 -31.38 8.07
C GLU A 340 9.14 -31.82 7.28
N SER A 341 8.13 -30.97 7.17
CA SER A 341 6.96 -31.21 6.33
C SER A 341 7.35 -31.46 4.87
N ALA A 342 8.28 -30.67 4.31
CA ALA A 342 8.77 -30.84 2.94
C ALA A 342 9.43 -32.22 2.75
N SER A 343 10.19 -32.71 3.73
CA SER A 343 10.85 -34.01 3.66
C SER A 343 9.87 -35.20 3.61
N LYS A 344 8.65 -35.02 4.13
CA LYS A 344 7.59 -36.03 4.20
C LYS A 344 6.65 -36.00 2.99
N GLU A 345 6.80 -35.04 2.09
CA GLU A 345 5.98 -34.92 0.88
C GLU A 345 6.25 -36.08 -0.11
N PRO A 346 5.22 -36.81 -0.57
CA PRO A 346 5.39 -37.99 -1.42
C PRO A 346 5.67 -37.63 -2.88
N SER A 347 5.20 -36.48 -3.36
CA SER A 347 5.36 -36.04 -4.75
C SER A 347 6.59 -35.15 -4.90
N GLY A 348 7.43 -35.41 -5.91
CA GLY A 348 8.61 -34.58 -6.21
C GLY A 348 8.27 -33.10 -6.42
N LEU A 349 7.15 -32.80 -7.08
CA LEU A 349 6.71 -31.42 -7.28
C LEU A 349 6.25 -30.75 -5.97
N SER A 350 5.41 -31.43 -5.18
CA SER A 350 4.95 -30.90 -3.88
C SER A 350 6.13 -30.71 -2.92
N ARG A 351 7.09 -31.65 -2.93
CA ARG A 351 8.33 -31.59 -2.16
C ARG A 351 9.21 -30.41 -2.57
N ASN A 352 9.41 -30.17 -3.87
CA ASN A 352 10.15 -29.02 -4.37
C ASN A 352 9.50 -27.69 -3.97
N ILE A 353 8.18 -27.59 -4.07
CA ILE A 353 7.42 -26.41 -3.63
C ILE A 353 7.52 -26.23 -2.10
N ALA A 354 7.47 -27.31 -1.33
CA ALA A 354 7.58 -27.27 0.12
C ALA A 354 8.99 -26.84 0.58
N TYR A 355 10.05 -27.35 -0.05
CA TYR A 355 11.42 -26.88 0.21
C TYR A 355 11.60 -25.42 -0.20
N ALA A 356 11.01 -24.97 -1.31
CA ALA A 356 11.02 -23.56 -1.68
C ALA A 356 10.34 -22.69 -0.62
N LYS A 357 9.17 -23.11 -0.10
CA LYS A 357 8.48 -22.42 1.01
C LYS A 357 9.35 -22.33 2.25
N ALA A 358 9.97 -23.44 2.66
CA ALA A 358 10.86 -23.49 3.82
C ALA A 358 12.08 -22.56 3.65
N ALA A 359 12.72 -22.61 2.48
CA ALA A 359 13.88 -21.76 2.17
C ALA A 359 13.51 -20.26 2.23
N LEU A 360 12.36 -19.88 1.67
CA LEU A 360 11.90 -18.49 1.63
C LEU A 360 11.41 -17.95 2.97
N ALA A 361 10.97 -18.84 3.88
CA ALA A 361 10.56 -18.51 5.23
C ALA A 361 11.74 -18.15 6.17
N THR A 362 12.98 -18.43 5.75
CA THR A 362 14.17 -18.00 6.50
C THR A 362 14.25 -16.49 6.64
N ASP A 363 14.83 -16.02 7.74
CA ASP A 363 15.11 -14.60 7.94
C ASP A 363 16.05 -14.05 6.84
N VAL A 364 16.01 -12.74 6.63
CA VAL A 364 16.85 -12.06 5.63
C VAL A 364 18.33 -12.18 5.96
N GLY A 365 18.72 -12.09 7.24
CA GLY A 365 20.09 -12.33 7.69
C GLY A 365 20.48 -13.82 7.67
N GLY A 366 19.48 -14.72 7.74
CA GLY A 366 19.64 -16.18 7.70
C GLY A 366 19.72 -16.79 6.29
N TYR A 367 20.07 -16.01 5.26
CA TYR A 367 20.02 -16.45 3.86
C TYR A 367 20.86 -17.69 3.53
N GLU A 368 21.96 -17.92 4.25
CA GLU A 368 22.79 -19.12 4.08
C GLU A 368 22.03 -20.40 4.43
N ARG A 369 21.15 -20.34 5.45
CA ARG A 369 20.24 -21.44 5.79
C ARG A 369 19.25 -21.66 4.64
N GLY A 370 18.68 -20.58 4.11
CA GLY A 370 17.80 -20.61 2.96
C GLY A 370 18.46 -21.31 1.76
N TRP A 371 19.72 -21.00 1.45
CA TRP A 371 20.47 -21.67 0.38
C TRP A 371 20.67 -23.17 0.63
N LYS A 372 20.97 -23.57 1.87
CA LYS A 372 21.10 -25.01 2.22
C LYS A 372 19.80 -25.76 1.97
N ILE A 373 18.65 -25.15 2.33
CA ILE A 373 17.33 -25.73 2.07
C ILE A 373 17.04 -25.73 0.55
N ALA A 374 17.32 -24.63 -0.16
CA ALA A 374 17.10 -24.52 -1.59
C ALA A 374 17.88 -25.58 -2.40
N ARG A 375 19.07 -25.99 -1.95
CA ARG A 375 19.84 -27.09 -2.58
C ARG A 375 19.12 -28.44 -2.58
N ARG A 376 18.10 -28.62 -1.73
CA ARG A 376 17.25 -29.83 -1.70
C ARG A 376 16.15 -29.83 -2.76
N ILE A 377 15.98 -28.74 -3.50
CA ILE A 377 15.03 -28.64 -4.63
C ILE A 377 15.63 -29.36 -5.84
N GLU A 378 14.93 -30.36 -6.34
CA GLU A 378 15.34 -31.17 -7.51
C GLU A 378 15.19 -30.40 -8.83
N ASP A 379 14.19 -29.52 -8.93
CA ASP A 379 13.96 -28.68 -10.11
C ASP A 379 15.02 -27.57 -10.19
N ASP A 380 15.88 -27.63 -11.22
CA ASP A 380 17.00 -26.70 -11.41
C ASP A 380 16.56 -25.24 -11.57
N SER A 381 15.44 -25.00 -12.26
CA SER A 381 14.92 -23.65 -12.52
C SER A 381 14.36 -23.03 -11.24
N LEU A 382 13.55 -23.79 -10.49
CA LEU A 382 13.03 -23.37 -9.20
C LEU A 382 14.17 -23.17 -8.20
N ARG A 383 15.16 -24.08 -8.18
CA ARG A 383 16.33 -23.98 -7.30
C ARG A 383 17.13 -22.71 -7.60
N ALA A 384 17.43 -22.44 -8.86
CA ALA A 384 18.13 -21.21 -9.27
C ALA A 384 17.31 -19.96 -8.91
N GLY A 385 16.00 -19.96 -9.22
CA GLY A 385 15.11 -18.84 -8.92
C GLY A 385 14.99 -18.54 -7.42
N VAL A 386 14.89 -19.56 -6.57
CA VAL A 386 14.86 -19.40 -5.09
C VAL A 386 16.23 -18.94 -4.58
N THR A 387 17.32 -19.50 -5.10
CA THR A 387 18.68 -19.13 -4.69
C THR A 387 18.98 -17.68 -5.01
N ASN A 388 18.73 -17.23 -6.25
CA ASN A 388 18.94 -15.84 -6.68
C ASN A 388 18.05 -14.89 -5.87
N TRP A 389 16.79 -15.25 -5.62
CA TRP A 389 15.92 -14.44 -4.78
C TRP A 389 16.42 -14.25 -3.34
N LEU A 390 16.93 -15.32 -2.72
CA LEU A 390 17.55 -15.24 -1.40
C LEU A 390 18.81 -14.36 -1.43
N THR A 391 19.63 -14.48 -2.48
CA THR A 391 20.81 -13.64 -2.73
C THR A 391 20.42 -12.17 -2.85
N TYR A 392 19.44 -11.85 -3.69
CA TYR A 392 18.95 -10.50 -3.92
C TYR A 392 18.42 -9.84 -2.64
N ARG A 393 17.59 -10.58 -1.88
CA ARG A 393 17.04 -10.11 -0.59
C ARG A 393 18.13 -9.84 0.43
N ALA A 394 19.10 -10.73 0.56
CA ALA A 394 20.22 -10.58 1.48
C ALA A 394 21.17 -9.44 1.06
N ALA A 395 21.45 -9.29 -0.24
CA ALA A 395 22.31 -8.23 -0.73
C ALA A 395 21.70 -6.85 -0.50
N LEU A 396 20.39 -6.67 -0.74
CA LEU A 396 19.71 -5.42 -0.39
C LEU A 396 19.74 -5.14 1.11
N HIS A 397 19.57 -6.17 1.94
CA HIS A 397 19.64 -6.00 3.39
C HIS A 397 21.03 -5.58 3.86
N LEU A 398 22.08 -6.26 3.40
CA LEU A 398 23.47 -5.91 3.70
C LEU A 398 23.82 -4.50 3.22
N ALA A 399 23.41 -4.13 2.00
CA ALA A 399 23.58 -2.77 1.49
C ALA A 399 22.82 -1.75 2.37
N GLY A 400 21.59 -2.07 2.78
CA GLY A 400 20.79 -1.27 3.70
C GLY A 400 21.47 -1.04 5.06
N ALA A 401 22.12 -2.07 5.59
CA ALA A 401 22.88 -2.06 6.85
C ALA A 401 24.26 -1.40 6.75
N GLY A 402 24.72 -1.05 5.54
CA GLY A 402 26.04 -0.44 5.30
C GLY A 402 27.18 -1.44 5.14
N GLU A 403 26.90 -2.74 5.12
CA GLU A 403 27.89 -3.81 4.87
C GLU A 403 28.15 -3.96 3.36
N LEU A 404 28.64 -2.90 2.73
CA LEU A 404 28.69 -2.75 1.27
C LEU A 404 29.67 -3.72 0.60
N ASP A 405 30.77 -4.09 1.26
CA ASP A 405 31.72 -5.06 0.72
C ASP A 405 31.10 -6.47 0.65
N ARG A 406 30.46 -6.91 1.74
CA ARG A 406 29.74 -8.19 1.78
C ARG A 406 28.56 -8.22 0.83
N ALA A 407 27.84 -7.11 0.70
CA ALA A 407 26.79 -6.98 -0.29
C ALA A 407 27.35 -7.20 -1.70
N HIS A 408 28.45 -6.54 -2.05
CA HIS A 408 29.07 -6.68 -3.38
C HIS A 408 29.57 -8.10 -3.66
N GLU A 409 30.24 -8.74 -2.69
CA GLU A 409 30.66 -10.15 -2.81
C GLU A 409 29.48 -11.10 -3.04
N LEU A 410 28.34 -10.82 -2.41
CA LEU A 410 27.13 -11.60 -2.58
C LEU A 410 26.52 -11.39 -3.98
N LEU A 411 26.56 -10.16 -4.50
CA LEU A 411 26.09 -9.82 -5.85
C LEU A 411 26.88 -10.48 -6.97
N LEU A 412 28.17 -10.74 -6.76
CA LEU A 412 28.99 -11.50 -7.72
C LEU A 412 28.52 -12.95 -7.89
N LYS A 413 27.73 -13.47 -6.94
CA LYS A 413 27.14 -14.81 -6.97
C LYS A 413 25.71 -14.82 -7.53
N ASP A 414 25.13 -13.65 -7.78
CA ASP A 414 23.80 -13.52 -8.36
C ASP A 414 23.87 -13.63 -9.88
N GLU A 415 23.22 -14.66 -10.43
CA GLU A 415 23.16 -14.89 -11.88
C GLU A 415 22.08 -14.02 -12.55
N ASP A 416 21.12 -13.45 -11.81
CA ASP A 416 20.13 -12.53 -12.37
C ASP A 416 20.72 -11.11 -12.46
N THR A 417 21.04 -10.71 -13.69
CA THR A 417 21.67 -9.42 -13.97
C THR A 417 20.79 -8.23 -13.57
N ALA A 418 19.47 -8.37 -13.57
CA ALA A 418 18.56 -7.31 -13.15
C ALA A 418 18.60 -7.14 -11.63
N GLN A 419 18.64 -8.25 -10.88
CA GLN A 419 18.74 -8.25 -9.42
C GLN A 419 20.07 -7.62 -9.00
N ARG A 420 21.15 -8.01 -9.68
CA ARG A 420 22.48 -7.41 -9.49
C ARG A 420 22.48 -5.91 -9.76
N ALA A 421 21.97 -5.47 -10.91
CA ALA A 421 21.94 -4.05 -11.27
C ALA A 421 21.11 -3.22 -10.28
N SER A 422 19.97 -3.75 -9.81
CA SER A 422 19.14 -3.09 -8.80
C SER A 422 19.89 -2.90 -7.48
N CYS A 423 20.58 -3.93 -6.98
CA CYS A 423 21.39 -3.82 -5.76
C CYS A 423 22.58 -2.87 -5.92
N LEU A 424 23.23 -2.84 -7.09
CA LEU A 424 24.32 -1.91 -7.37
C LEU A 424 23.84 -0.44 -7.28
N VAL A 425 22.63 -0.14 -7.78
CA VAL A 425 22.03 1.19 -7.62
C VAL A 425 21.78 1.52 -6.15
N VAL A 426 21.16 0.62 -5.39
CA VAL A 426 20.90 0.84 -3.95
C VAL A 426 22.19 1.02 -3.16
N GLY A 427 23.20 0.20 -3.41
CA GLY A 427 24.49 0.33 -2.74
C GLY A 427 25.25 1.59 -3.15
N ALA A 428 25.15 2.03 -4.41
CA ALA A 428 25.72 3.31 -4.83
C ALA A 428 25.06 4.49 -4.10
N GLN A 429 23.75 4.45 -3.83
CA GLN A 429 23.09 5.45 -2.99
C GLN A 429 23.69 5.48 -1.57
N LYS A 430 23.97 4.31 -0.99
CA LYS A 430 24.58 4.17 0.34
C LYS A 430 26.04 4.62 0.37
N LEU A 431 26.81 4.31 -0.68
CA LEU A 431 28.18 4.81 -0.84
C LEU A 431 28.22 6.34 -0.90
N LEU A 432 27.28 6.98 -1.60
CA LEU A 432 27.17 8.45 -1.59
C LEU A 432 26.80 9.01 -0.21
N GLN A 433 25.94 8.34 0.56
CA GLN A 433 25.65 8.72 1.95
C GLN A 433 26.91 8.63 2.83
N ALA A 434 27.76 7.63 2.58
CA ALA A 434 29.06 7.47 3.21
C ALA A 434 30.16 8.39 2.61
N LYS A 435 29.81 9.27 1.66
CA LYS A 435 30.71 10.18 0.92
C LYS A 435 31.78 9.49 0.08
N ASP A 436 31.58 8.22 -0.29
CA ASP A 436 32.44 7.47 -1.20
C ASP A 436 31.92 7.55 -2.65
N ALA A 437 32.15 8.70 -3.28
CA ALA A 437 31.71 8.93 -4.66
C ALA A 437 32.48 8.09 -5.69
N VAL A 438 33.70 7.64 -5.36
CA VAL A 438 34.53 6.85 -6.28
C VAL A 438 33.96 5.46 -6.42
N ARG A 439 33.70 4.76 -5.31
CA ARG A 439 33.07 3.44 -5.35
C ARG A 439 31.63 3.52 -5.86
N ALA A 440 30.88 4.56 -5.49
CA ALA A 440 29.53 4.76 -6.01
C ALA A 440 29.52 4.83 -7.55
N ARG A 441 30.48 5.57 -8.14
CA ARG A 441 30.66 5.65 -9.58
C ARG A 441 30.95 4.28 -10.20
N GLN A 442 31.86 3.49 -9.61
CA GLN A 442 32.18 2.15 -10.11
C GLN A 442 30.94 1.23 -10.15
N TRP A 443 30.14 1.22 -9.08
CA TRP A 443 28.92 0.41 -9.01
C TRP A 443 27.87 0.84 -10.04
N LEU A 444 27.76 2.15 -10.29
CA LEU A 444 26.85 2.68 -11.31
C LEU A 444 27.34 2.45 -12.74
N GLU A 445 28.65 2.43 -12.98
CA GLU A 445 29.21 2.07 -14.28
C GLU A 445 28.88 0.61 -14.62
N GLU A 446 29.02 -0.29 -13.65
CA GLU A 446 28.62 -1.69 -13.80
C GLU A 446 27.10 -1.82 -14.00
N ALA A 447 26.28 -1.16 -13.17
CA ALA A 447 24.82 -1.19 -13.33
C ALA A 447 24.39 -0.66 -14.70
N ARG A 448 24.98 0.46 -15.16
CA ARG A 448 24.70 1.04 -16.48
C ARG A 448 25.15 0.12 -17.62
N PHE A 449 26.26 -0.60 -17.46
CA PHE A 449 26.69 -1.60 -18.43
C PHE A 449 25.67 -2.73 -18.57
N LEU A 450 25.14 -3.25 -17.45
CA LEU A 450 24.10 -4.28 -17.46
C LEU A 450 22.80 -3.80 -18.11
N VAL A 451 22.39 -2.57 -17.80
CA VAL A 451 21.22 -1.91 -18.40
C VAL A 451 21.35 -1.82 -19.94
N LYS A 452 22.56 -1.60 -20.48
CA LYS A 452 22.79 -1.54 -21.93
C LYS A 452 22.72 -2.89 -22.63
N GLN A 453 22.90 -3.98 -21.90
CA GLN A 453 22.83 -5.36 -22.43
C GLN A 453 21.46 -6.00 -22.24
N ALA A 454 20.60 -5.37 -21.45
CA ALA A 454 19.32 -5.93 -21.05
C ALA A 454 18.33 -6.03 -22.21
N GLU A 455 17.48 -7.06 -22.14
CA GLU A 455 16.24 -7.09 -22.92
C GLU A 455 15.27 -6.04 -22.35
N PRO A 456 14.71 -5.15 -23.18
CA PRO A 456 13.88 -4.05 -22.69
C PRO A 456 12.59 -4.53 -22.03
N ASP A 457 12.46 -4.29 -20.73
CA ASP A 457 11.23 -4.49 -19.96
C ASP A 457 10.99 -3.34 -18.96
N GLU A 458 9.90 -3.45 -18.21
CA GLU A 458 9.53 -2.47 -17.18
C GLU A 458 10.55 -2.39 -16.04
N SER A 459 11.14 -3.53 -15.65
CA SER A 459 12.10 -3.59 -14.53
C SER A 459 13.42 -2.92 -14.89
N TRP A 460 13.93 -3.17 -16.10
CA TRP A 460 15.13 -2.52 -16.62
C TRP A 460 14.94 -1.03 -16.83
N THR A 461 13.73 -0.60 -17.18
CA THR A 461 13.37 0.82 -17.24
C THR A 461 13.49 1.46 -15.84
N ALA A 462 12.95 0.83 -14.80
CA ALA A 462 13.08 1.32 -13.42
C ALA A 462 14.54 1.36 -12.94
N ILE A 463 15.33 0.33 -13.23
CA ILE A 463 16.77 0.28 -12.89
C ILE A 463 17.52 1.41 -13.61
N ALA A 464 17.25 1.66 -14.90
CA ALA A 464 17.87 2.75 -15.64
C ALA A 464 17.54 4.13 -15.06
N LEU A 465 16.29 4.35 -14.63
CA LEU A 465 15.90 5.57 -13.91
C LEU A 465 16.59 5.69 -12.55
N GLY A 466 16.75 4.57 -11.83
CA GLY A 466 17.58 4.47 -10.63
C GLY A 466 19.01 4.96 -10.86
N VAL A 467 19.66 4.48 -11.93
CA VAL A 467 21.01 4.91 -12.32
C VAL A 467 21.07 6.43 -12.55
N VAL A 468 20.09 7.02 -13.23
CA VAL A 468 19.99 8.48 -13.44
C VAL A 468 19.90 9.22 -12.11
N ALA A 469 19.01 8.76 -11.22
CA ALA A 469 18.77 9.39 -9.93
C ALA A 469 20.01 9.38 -9.02
N VAL A 470 20.88 8.37 -9.12
CA VAL A 470 22.12 8.34 -8.33
C VAL A 470 23.20 9.20 -8.99
N TYR A 471 23.42 9.10 -10.30
CA TYR A 471 24.42 9.94 -10.99
C TYR A 471 24.13 11.43 -10.82
N GLY A 472 22.88 11.86 -10.94
CA GLY A 472 22.56 13.29 -10.89
C GLY A 472 22.85 13.96 -9.54
N ARG A 473 23.13 13.19 -8.49
CA ARG A 473 23.59 13.74 -7.19
C ARG A 473 25.02 14.26 -7.24
N PHE A 474 25.86 13.81 -8.17
CA PHE A 474 27.28 14.19 -8.22
C PHE A 474 27.83 14.46 -9.63
N ASP A 475 27.16 13.99 -10.69
CA ASP A 475 27.59 14.16 -12.07
C ASP A 475 26.37 14.36 -13.00
N GLY A 476 26.00 15.63 -13.20
CA GLY A 476 24.80 15.99 -13.98
C GLY A 476 24.93 15.68 -15.47
N MET A 477 26.14 15.64 -16.03
CA MET A 477 26.38 15.31 -17.44
C MET A 477 26.18 13.82 -17.67
N ILE A 478 26.79 12.96 -16.84
CA ILE A 478 26.59 11.51 -16.93
C ILE A 478 25.12 11.14 -16.67
N ALA A 479 24.44 11.85 -15.76
CA ALA A 479 23.03 11.65 -15.50
C ALA A 479 22.15 11.94 -16.74
N ALA A 480 22.45 12.99 -17.50
CA ALA A 480 21.72 13.33 -18.72
C ALA A 480 21.91 12.26 -19.80
N ASP A 481 23.14 11.75 -19.96
CA ASP A 481 23.43 10.63 -20.85
C ASP A 481 22.71 9.36 -20.43
N ALA A 482 22.71 9.04 -19.14
CA ALA A 482 21.97 7.90 -18.59
C ALA A 482 20.46 8.06 -18.78
N LEU A 483 19.92 9.28 -18.71
CA LEU A 483 18.50 9.55 -18.97
C LEU A 483 18.15 9.32 -20.43
N SER A 484 19.04 9.70 -21.35
CA SER A 484 18.91 9.39 -22.77
C SER A 484 18.85 7.87 -23.02
N ASP A 485 19.69 7.10 -22.32
CA ASP A 485 19.66 5.63 -22.36
C ASP A 485 18.34 5.07 -21.78
N ALA A 486 17.85 5.61 -20.66
CA ALA A 486 16.57 5.24 -20.07
C ALA A 486 15.39 5.52 -21.01
N VAL A 487 15.38 6.67 -21.72
CA VAL A 487 14.34 6.99 -22.71
C VAL A 487 14.34 6.00 -23.89
N LYS A 488 15.51 5.53 -24.33
CA LYS A 488 15.57 4.47 -25.36
C LYS A 488 14.92 3.18 -24.86
N LEU A 489 15.20 2.76 -23.62
CA LEU A 489 14.58 1.59 -23.02
C LEU A 489 13.06 1.74 -22.87
N ILE A 490 12.58 2.91 -22.41
CA ILE A 490 11.14 3.24 -22.35
C ILE A 490 10.48 3.07 -23.73
N ASN A 491 11.13 3.54 -24.79
CA ASN A 491 10.58 3.44 -26.15
C ASN A 491 10.56 1.98 -26.65
N GLN A 492 11.55 1.19 -26.28
CA GLN A 492 11.64 -0.23 -26.63
C GLN A 492 10.65 -1.09 -25.83
N SER A 493 10.37 -0.74 -24.57
CA SER A 493 9.40 -1.44 -23.70
C SER A 493 7.93 -1.03 -23.96
N LYS A 494 7.63 -0.44 -25.13
CA LYS A 494 6.30 0.08 -25.51
C LYS A 494 5.73 1.12 -24.53
N GLY A 495 6.61 1.87 -23.85
CA GLY A 495 6.21 2.91 -22.92
C GLY A 495 5.80 2.41 -21.54
N ALA A 496 6.27 1.23 -21.12
CA ALA A 496 6.10 0.77 -19.75
C ALA A 496 6.91 1.69 -18.80
N LEU A 497 6.20 2.52 -18.04
CA LEU A 497 6.78 3.31 -16.94
C LEU A 497 6.07 2.90 -15.65
N GLN A 498 6.81 2.29 -14.74
CA GLN A 498 6.33 2.07 -13.39
C GLN A 498 6.40 3.40 -12.63
N GLY A 499 5.31 3.76 -11.97
CA GLY A 499 5.26 4.94 -11.09
C GLY A 499 5.78 4.67 -9.68
N ASP A 500 6.32 3.49 -9.42
CA ASP A 500 6.91 3.15 -8.13
C ASP A 500 8.34 3.70 -8.06
N GLU A 501 8.69 4.28 -6.91
CA GLU A 501 10.03 4.77 -6.63
C GLU A 501 10.94 3.65 -6.10
N ARG A 502 10.38 2.47 -5.85
CA ARG A 502 11.09 1.31 -5.30
C ARG A 502 11.84 0.52 -6.36
N ALA A 503 12.86 -0.20 -5.91
CA ALA A 503 13.49 -1.23 -6.68
C ALA A 503 12.45 -2.28 -7.15
N PRO A 504 12.56 -2.76 -8.40
CA PRO A 504 11.66 -3.78 -8.91
C PRO A 504 11.82 -5.08 -8.12
N SER A 505 10.71 -5.78 -7.86
CA SER A 505 10.77 -7.01 -7.06
C SER A 505 11.57 -8.12 -7.75
N LEU A 506 11.58 -8.18 -9.09
CA LEU A 506 12.42 -9.10 -9.89
C LEU A 506 12.26 -10.59 -9.57
N ARG A 507 11.04 -11.03 -9.25
CA ARG A 507 10.76 -12.43 -8.91
C ARG A 507 10.65 -13.28 -10.17
N ARG A 508 11.44 -14.35 -10.26
CA ARG A 508 11.46 -15.28 -11.41
C ARG A 508 10.67 -16.58 -11.20
N PHE A 509 9.96 -16.71 -10.09
CA PHE A 509 9.09 -17.86 -9.79
C PHE A 509 7.68 -17.41 -9.35
N SER A 510 6.71 -18.31 -9.46
CA SER A 510 5.28 -18.06 -9.18
C SER A 510 4.71 -19.06 -8.16
N GLY A 511 3.47 -18.85 -7.73
CA GLY A 511 2.74 -19.79 -6.86
C GLY A 511 3.06 -19.71 -5.36
N LEU A 512 4.00 -18.86 -4.95
CA LEU A 512 4.35 -18.65 -3.54
C LEU A 512 4.02 -17.21 -3.11
N PRO A 513 3.13 -17.00 -2.12
CA PRO A 513 2.87 -15.68 -1.57
C PRO A 513 4.07 -15.27 -0.72
N LEU A 514 4.73 -14.18 -1.09
CA LEU A 514 5.85 -13.62 -0.35
C LEU A 514 5.60 -12.15 -0.06
N PRO A 515 6.03 -11.65 1.12
CA PRO A 515 6.12 -10.23 1.33
C PRO A 515 7.14 -9.65 0.35
N ASP A 516 6.77 -8.56 -0.30
CA ASP A 516 7.73 -7.75 -1.05
C ASP A 516 8.70 -7.10 -0.06
N PHE A 517 10.00 -7.16 -0.36
CA PHE A 517 11.07 -6.69 0.52
C PHE A 517 11.74 -5.42 0.00
N THR A 518 11.39 -4.93 -1.18
CA THR A 518 11.99 -3.72 -1.75
C THR A 518 11.42 -2.43 -1.16
N TYR A 519 10.51 -2.52 -0.18
CA TYR A 519 9.86 -1.37 0.45
C TYR A 519 10.79 -0.35 1.11
N GLY A 520 11.99 -0.75 1.51
CA GLY A 520 13.00 0.15 2.07
C GLY A 520 13.84 0.89 1.02
N THR A 521 13.59 0.66 -0.27
CA THR A 521 14.33 1.27 -1.38
C THR A 521 13.56 2.46 -1.98
N ASP A 522 14.30 3.40 -2.55
CA ASP A 522 13.78 4.58 -3.23
C ASP A 522 14.65 4.94 -4.46
N GLY A 523 14.18 5.88 -5.28
CA GLY A 523 14.97 6.46 -6.35
C GLY A 523 14.86 5.80 -7.72
N PHE A 524 14.06 4.74 -7.89
CA PHE A 524 13.91 4.01 -9.16
C PHE A 524 12.84 4.58 -10.09
N GLY A 525 12.09 5.59 -9.63
CA GLY A 525 11.02 6.19 -10.40
C GLY A 525 11.46 7.42 -11.18
N LEU A 526 10.58 7.84 -12.09
CA LEU A 526 10.80 9.00 -12.94
C LEU A 526 10.91 10.30 -12.14
N GLN A 527 10.21 10.40 -10.99
CA GLN A 527 10.26 11.61 -10.18
C GLN A 527 11.65 11.79 -9.56
N SER A 528 12.27 10.73 -9.05
CA SER A 528 13.64 10.80 -8.56
C SER A 528 14.66 11.04 -9.67
N ALA A 529 14.52 10.35 -10.81
CA ALA A 529 15.42 10.49 -11.96
C ALA A 529 15.41 11.92 -12.54
N VAL A 530 14.24 12.55 -12.64
CA VAL A 530 14.15 13.93 -13.15
C VAL A 530 14.44 14.96 -12.06
N GLY A 531 14.14 14.61 -10.80
CA GLY A 531 14.34 15.47 -9.65
C GLY A 531 15.80 15.83 -9.38
N VAL A 532 16.80 15.14 -9.93
CA VAL A 532 18.21 15.45 -9.64
C VAL A 532 18.82 16.57 -10.48
N PHE A 533 18.21 16.92 -11.61
CA PHE A 533 18.77 17.93 -12.53
C PHE A 533 18.60 19.36 -12.04
N LYS A 534 19.55 20.24 -12.34
CA LYS A 534 19.54 21.65 -11.89
C LYS A 534 18.68 22.54 -12.82
N PRO A 535 18.24 23.74 -12.36
CA PRO A 535 17.45 24.70 -13.15
C PRO A 535 17.97 25.01 -14.56
N ASP A 536 19.28 25.12 -14.71
CA ASP A 536 20.00 25.39 -15.96
C ASP A 536 19.95 24.22 -16.95
N GLN A 537 19.69 23.00 -16.49
CA GLN A 537 19.56 21.79 -17.31
C GLN A 537 18.13 21.53 -17.80
N PHE A 538 17.17 22.42 -17.50
CA PHE A 538 15.76 22.21 -17.81
C PHE A 538 15.49 21.89 -19.29
N GLU A 539 16.04 22.69 -20.22
CA GLU A 539 15.78 22.51 -21.66
C GLU A 539 16.39 21.22 -22.21
N GLU A 540 17.57 20.83 -21.70
CA GLU A 540 18.23 19.58 -22.08
C GLU A 540 17.37 18.38 -21.65
N VAL A 541 16.96 18.35 -20.37
CA VAL A 541 16.14 17.26 -19.83
C VAL A 541 14.77 17.21 -20.51
N ALA A 542 14.13 18.37 -20.72
CA ALA A 542 12.87 18.45 -21.47
C ALA A 542 13.04 17.92 -22.91
N GLY A 543 14.16 18.24 -23.57
CA GLY A 543 14.51 17.74 -24.89
C GLY A 543 14.68 16.22 -24.93
N ILE A 544 15.32 15.63 -23.92
CA ILE A 544 15.49 14.17 -23.79
C ILE A 544 14.13 13.50 -23.58
N LEU A 545 13.33 13.97 -22.62
CA LEU A 545 12.01 13.38 -22.32
C LEU A 545 11.02 13.53 -23.49
N SER A 546 11.15 14.58 -24.31
CA SER A 546 10.31 14.78 -25.50
C SER A 546 10.51 13.72 -26.57
N ARG A 547 11.62 12.95 -26.52
CA ARG A 547 11.90 11.82 -27.43
C ARG A 547 11.18 10.53 -27.05
N ILE A 548 10.43 10.53 -25.96
CA ILE A 548 9.56 9.40 -25.62
C ILE A 548 8.45 9.28 -26.68
N SER A 549 8.33 8.10 -27.28
CA SER A 549 7.43 7.84 -28.41
C SER A 549 5.96 7.82 -28.00
N SER A 550 5.65 7.22 -26.85
CA SER A 550 4.28 7.14 -26.34
C SER A 550 3.81 8.52 -25.83
N PRO A 551 2.74 9.12 -26.40
CA PRO A 551 2.25 10.44 -26.00
C PRO A 551 1.91 10.54 -24.51
N LYS A 552 1.26 9.50 -23.96
CA LYS A 552 0.93 9.38 -22.53
C LYS A 552 2.15 9.45 -21.65
N VAL A 553 3.15 8.63 -21.97
CA VAL A 553 4.38 8.45 -21.20
C VAL A 553 5.22 9.73 -21.26
N ARG A 554 5.35 10.31 -22.46
CA ARG A 554 5.98 11.61 -22.69
C ARG A 554 5.31 12.72 -21.89
N GLY A 555 3.98 12.82 -21.96
CA GLY A 555 3.21 13.83 -21.23
C GLY A 555 3.40 13.71 -19.72
N THR A 556 3.31 12.49 -19.18
CA THR A 556 3.54 12.20 -17.76
C THR A 556 4.95 12.61 -17.32
N ALA A 557 5.97 12.32 -18.15
CA ALA A 557 7.35 12.70 -17.88
C ALA A 557 7.55 14.22 -17.86
N LEU A 558 6.98 14.92 -18.83
CA LEU A 558 7.07 16.38 -18.93
C LEU A 558 6.32 17.09 -17.78
N VAL A 559 5.15 16.59 -17.36
CA VAL A 559 4.45 17.10 -16.17
C VAL A 559 5.30 16.90 -14.92
N THR A 560 5.91 15.73 -14.77
CA THR A 560 6.79 15.40 -13.63
C THR A 560 8.01 16.33 -13.58
N LEU A 561 8.65 16.58 -14.73
CA LEU A 561 9.71 17.57 -14.88
C LEU A 561 9.25 18.96 -14.44
N CYS A 562 8.15 19.47 -15.03
CA CYS A 562 7.62 20.80 -14.73
C CYS A 562 7.29 20.97 -13.23
N ARG A 563 6.69 19.96 -12.61
CA ARG A 563 6.39 19.96 -11.17
C ARG A 563 7.67 20.10 -10.34
N SER A 564 8.69 19.29 -10.63
CA SER A 564 9.93 19.28 -9.84
C SER A 564 10.64 20.64 -9.86
N PHE A 565 10.64 21.32 -11.02
CA PHE A 565 11.25 22.64 -11.17
C PHE A 565 10.39 23.75 -10.57
N LYS A 566 9.05 23.68 -10.68
CA LYS A 566 8.15 24.67 -10.06
C LYS A 566 8.24 24.61 -8.53
N LYS A 567 8.23 23.41 -7.93
CA LYS A 567 8.41 23.22 -6.47
C LYS A 567 9.70 23.87 -5.96
N ARG A 568 10.81 23.73 -6.69
CA ARG A 568 12.12 24.33 -6.35
C ARG A 568 12.15 25.84 -6.47
N ARG A 569 11.43 26.39 -7.45
CA ARG A 569 11.34 27.85 -7.63
C ARG A 569 10.55 28.50 -6.51
N ASP A 570 9.44 27.87 -6.12
CA ASP A 570 8.52 28.40 -5.12
C ASP A 570 9.10 28.20 -3.69
N GLY A 571 9.96 27.19 -3.50
CA GLY A 571 10.77 26.99 -2.29
C GLY A 571 12.10 27.75 -2.27
N ARG A 572 12.09 29.06 -2.05
CA ARG A 572 13.30 29.77 -1.58
C ARG A 572 13.66 29.30 -0.18
N GLY A 573 14.60 28.35 -0.07
CA GLY A 573 15.37 28.08 1.14
C GLY A 573 14.93 26.87 1.98
N GLU A 574 14.89 25.66 1.41
CA GLU A 574 15.20 24.49 2.25
C GLU A 574 16.69 24.55 2.55
N LYS A 575 17.02 25.09 3.74
CA LYS A 575 18.33 24.89 4.36
C LYS A 575 18.65 23.41 4.30
N SER A 576 19.86 23.10 3.83
CA SER A 576 20.56 21.85 4.08
C SER A 576 20.22 21.30 5.47
N ALA A 577 19.93 20.00 5.53
CA ALA A 577 19.64 19.25 6.74
C ALA A 577 20.50 19.69 7.94
N PRO A 578 19.95 19.74 9.17
CA PRO A 578 20.77 19.96 10.35
C PRO A 578 21.83 18.84 10.44
N PRO A 579 23.09 19.16 10.82
CA PRO A 579 24.09 18.14 11.07
C PRO A 579 23.55 17.18 12.15
N ALA A 580 23.84 15.88 11.97
CA ALA A 580 23.51 14.86 12.94
C ALA A 580 24.01 15.27 14.33
N PRO A 581 23.25 14.96 15.41
CA PRO A 581 23.73 15.23 16.76
C PRO A 581 25.04 14.48 16.97
N GLU A 582 26.08 15.21 17.39
CA GLU A 582 27.34 14.62 17.83
C GLU A 582 27.05 13.55 18.87
N PRO A 583 27.70 12.37 18.80
CA PRO A 583 27.62 11.40 19.87
C PRO A 583 28.19 12.05 21.12
N SER A 584 27.36 12.15 22.16
CA SER A 584 27.76 12.63 23.47
C SER A 584 28.99 11.85 23.95
N ALA A 585 30.15 12.48 23.89
CA ALA A 585 31.34 12.03 24.59
C ALA A 585 31.08 12.16 26.10
N GLY A 586 30.75 11.04 26.74
CA GLY A 586 30.41 11.06 28.16
C GLY A 586 30.03 9.71 28.75
N ALA A 587 30.78 8.65 28.42
CA ALA A 587 30.69 7.38 29.15
C ALA A 587 31.98 6.54 29.03
N ARG A 588 33.10 7.10 29.47
CA ARG A 588 34.28 6.33 29.87
C ARG A 588 34.96 7.08 31.01
N GLU A 589 34.68 6.67 32.24
CA GLU A 589 35.62 6.58 33.36
C GLU A 589 34.85 6.28 34.64
N ARG A 590 34.84 5.01 35.02
CA ARG A 590 35.19 4.55 36.38
C ARG A 590 35.16 3.03 36.42
N GLY A 591 36.33 2.46 36.17
CA GLY A 591 36.67 1.13 36.64
C GLY A 591 36.83 1.14 38.15
N GLU A 592 36.34 0.06 38.76
CA GLU A 592 36.98 -0.70 39.84
C GLU A 592 37.83 0.06 40.87
N GLN A 593 37.36 0.06 42.11
CA GLN A 593 38.23 -0.33 43.23
C GLN A 593 37.41 -1.02 44.32
N ALA A 594 37.93 -2.18 44.71
CA ALA A 594 37.43 -3.09 45.73
C ALA A 594 37.61 -2.54 47.15
N GLY A 595 36.84 -3.08 48.10
CA GLY A 595 37.10 -2.90 49.53
C GLY A 595 35.96 -3.37 50.43
N HIS A 596 35.94 -4.66 50.75
CA HIS A 596 35.36 -5.24 51.98
C HIS A 596 35.89 -4.52 53.24
N PRO A 597 35.19 -4.50 54.39
CA PRO A 597 34.54 -5.64 55.04
C PRO A 597 33.01 -5.67 54.94
#